data_AF-A0A376LQC3-F1
#
_entry.id   AF-A0A376LQC3-F1
#
_cell.length_a   1.000
_cell.length_b   1.000
_cell.length_c   1.000
_cell.angle_alpha   90.00
_cell.angle_beta   90.00
_cell.angle_gamma   90.00
#
_symmetry.space_group_name_H-M   'P 1'
#
loop_
_entity.id
_entity.type
_entity.pdbx_description
1 polymer ?
#
loop_
_entity_poly.entity_id
_entity_poly.type
_entity_poly.pdbx_seq_one_letter_code
_entity_poly.pdbx_strand_id
1 'polypeptide(L)' 'MLIGMRVKSERSTCVVSNGKLSSETKTKWEYIRSTATIRIGGQTTAGLRHLFGHVRNFRLWHKELTDAQLGEVVE' A
#
# COMPACT_ATOMS: atom_id res chain seq x y z
N MET A 1 13.03 -5.11 -0.61
CA MET A 1 11.85 -5.40 0.22
C MET A 1 10.61 -5.03 -0.57
N LEU A 2 9.64 -5.93 -0.67
CA LEU A 2 8.32 -5.64 -1.22
C LEU A 2 7.42 -5.24 -0.06
N ILE A 3 6.78 -4.08 -0.15
CA ILE A 3 5.81 -3.61 0.83
C ILE A 3 4.58 -3.09 0.12
N GLY A 4 3.40 -3.35 0.68
CA GLY A 4 2.14 -2.89 0.11
C GLY A 4 1.01 -2.89 1.12
N MET A 5 -0.13 -2.34 0.70
CA MET A 5 -1.38 -2.40 1.44
C MET A 5 -2.47 -2.91 0.50
N ARG A 6 -3.35 -3.75 1.01
CA ARG A 6 -4.60 -4.14 0.34
C ARG A 6 -5.77 -3.63 1.14
N VAL A 7 -6.76 -3.05 0.46
CA VAL A 7 -8.07 -2.73 1.02
C VAL A 7 -9.12 -3.46 0.19
N LYS A 8 -9.93 -4.29 0.84
CA LYS A 8 -11.01 -5.05 0.19
C LYS A 8 -12.31 -4.26 0.21
N SER A 9 -13.27 -4.66 -0.62
CA SER A 9 -14.59 -4.00 -0.76
C SER A 9 -15.37 -3.84 0.55
N GLU A 10 -15.24 -4.81 1.46
CA GLU A 10 -15.83 -4.84 2.79
C GLU A 10 -15.01 -4.07 3.84
N ARG A 11 -14.04 -3.26 3.40
CA ARG A 11 -13.20 -2.37 4.21
C ARG A 11 -12.24 -3.11 5.15
N SER A 12 -11.96 -4.38 4.90
CA SER A 12 -10.84 -5.06 5.54
C SER A 12 -9.53 -4.58 4.90
N THR A 13 -8.55 -4.21 5.71
CA THR A 13 -7.22 -3.79 5.25
C THR A 13 -6.12 -4.62 5.92
N CYS A 14 -5.06 -4.88 5.16
CA CYS A 14 -3.84 -5.53 5.65
C CYS A 14 -2.60 -4.99 4.92
N VAL A 15 -1.45 -5.18 5.55
CA VAL A 15 -0.14 -4.86 4.98
C VAL A 15 0.48 -6.13 4.42
N VAL A 16 1.16 -6.01 3.29
CA VAL A 16 1.98 -7.07 2.69
C VAL A 16 3.45 -6.72 2.92
N SER A 17 4.24 -7.67 3.39
CA SER A 17 5.70 -7.57 3.45
C SER A 17 6.33 -8.84 2.90
N ASN A 18 7.08 -8.72 1.80
CA ASN A 18 7.71 -9.84 1.08
C ASN A 18 6.74 -11.02 0.85
N GLY A 19 5.54 -10.72 0.35
CA GLY A 19 4.49 -11.72 0.07
C GLY A 19 3.70 -12.21 1.29
N LYS A 20 4.08 -11.84 2.51
CA LYS A 20 3.35 -12.19 3.74
C LYS A 20 2.32 -11.13 4.09
N LEU A 21 1.11 -11.57 4.35
CA LEU A 21 -0.01 -10.72 4.78
C LEU A 21 -0.01 -10.59 6.31
N SER A 22 -0.27 -9.37 6.81
CA SER A 22 -0.62 -9.14 8.21
C SER A 22 -2.05 -9.61 8.50
N SER A 23 -2.43 -9.63 9.78
CA SER A 23 -3.84 -9.71 10.16
C SER A 23 -4.65 -8.57 9.54
N GLU A 24 -5.93 -8.85 9.30
CA GLU A 24 -6.86 -7.86 8.76
C GLU A 24 -7.46 -6.99 9.86
N THR A 25 -7.63 -5.70 9.58
CA THR A 25 -8.34 -4.74 10.43
C THR A 25 -9.38 -3.99 9.60
N LYS A 26 -10.51 -3.60 10.20
CA LYS A 26 -11.51 -2.78 9.51
C LYS A 26 -11.08 -1.32 9.44
N THR A 27 -11.00 -0.77 8.23
CA THR A 27 -10.80 0.67 8.04
C THR A 27 -12.12 1.44 8.06
N LYS A 28 -12.05 2.70 8.51
CA LYS A 28 -13.15 3.67 8.41
C LYS A 28 -13.09 4.51 7.13
N TRP A 29 -12.05 4.33 6.31
CA TRP A 29 -11.91 5.06 5.04
C TRP A 29 -12.80 4.44 3.97
N GLU A 30 -13.64 5.26 3.35
CA GLU A 30 -14.63 4.79 2.37
C GLU A 30 -14.24 5.13 0.93
N TYR A 31 -13.47 6.21 0.72
CA TYR A 31 -13.03 6.66 -0.60
C TYR A 31 -11.76 7.50 -0.51
N ILE A 32 -11.02 7.55 -1.62
CA ILE A 32 -9.94 8.52 -1.83
C ILE A 32 -10.58 9.82 -2.34
N ARG A 33 -10.28 10.94 -1.68
CA ARG A 33 -10.74 12.26 -2.16
C ARG A 33 -10.03 12.60 -3.47
N SER A 34 -10.69 13.31 -4.37
CA SER A 34 -10.08 13.76 -5.65
C SER A 34 -8.83 14.61 -5.46
N THR A 35 -8.72 15.31 -4.33
CA THR A 35 -7.55 16.12 -3.94
C THR A 35 -6.43 15.32 -3.27
N ALA A 36 -6.60 14.01 -3.11
CA ALA A 36 -5.58 13.17 -2.51
C ALA A 36 -4.35 13.10 -3.42
N THR A 37 -3.19 13.18 -2.80
CA THR A 37 -1.89 13.08 -3.47
C THR A 37 -1.16 11.86 -2.94
N ILE A 38 -0.67 11.01 -3.85
CA ILE A 38 0.22 9.91 -3.49
C ILE A 38 1.62 10.48 -3.34
N ARG A 39 2.21 10.31 -2.16
CA ARG A 39 3.60 10.72 -1.87
C ARG A 39 4.43 9.50 -1.58
N ILE A 40 5.60 9.41 -2.20
CA ILE A 40 6.58 8.34 -1.99
C ILE A 40 7.84 8.98 -1.42
N GLY A 41 8.31 8.45 -0.28
CA GLY A 41 9.56 8.88 0.33
C GLY A 41 9.50 10.11 1.23
N GLY A 42 8.30 10.58 1.61
CA GLY A 42 8.15 11.62 2.62
C GLY A 42 6.69 12.04 2.81
N GLN A 43 6.29 12.31 4.06
CA GLN A 43 4.92 12.72 4.39
C GLN A 43 4.72 14.24 4.29
N THR A 44 5.77 15.03 4.58
CA THR A 44 5.68 16.50 4.66
C THR A 44 6.80 17.20 3.89
N THR A 45 6.56 18.45 3.53
CA THR A 45 7.54 19.36 2.91
C THR A 45 8.64 19.80 3.88
N ALA A 46 8.45 19.58 5.18
CA ALA A 46 9.40 19.97 6.23
C ALA A 46 10.63 19.05 6.33
N GLY A 47 10.82 18.09 5.42
CA GLY A 47 11.98 17.19 5.42
C GLY A 47 11.97 16.11 6.51
N LEU A 48 10.91 16.03 7.33
CA LEU A 48 10.81 15.05 8.41
C LEU A 48 10.22 13.73 7.90
N ARG A 49 10.79 12.60 8.35
CA ARG A 49 10.35 11.22 8.00
C ARG A 49 10.46 10.91 6.50
N HIS A 50 11.57 11.30 5.89
CA HIS A 50 11.84 10.98 4.48
C HIS A 50 12.50 9.61 4.36
N LEU A 51 12.18 8.89 3.29
CA LEU A 51 12.84 7.64 2.95
C LEU A 51 14.19 7.98 2.31
N PHE A 52 15.28 7.46 2.90
CA PHE A 52 16.60 7.49 2.28
C PHE A 52 16.85 6.16 1.58
N GLY A 53 16.68 6.14 0.25
CA GLY A 53 16.87 4.93 -0.56
C GLY A 53 16.14 5.00 -1.89
N HIS A 54 16.10 3.86 -2.60
CA HIS A 54 15.45 3.74 -3.90
C HIS A 54 14.13 2.96 -3.80
N VAL A 55 13.12 3.46 -4.51
CA VAL A 55 11.86 2.76 -4.74
C VAL A 55 11.84 2.29 -6.19
N ARG A 56 11.44 1.02 -6.40
CA ARG A 56 11.28 0.43 -7.73
C ARG A 56 9.93 -0.25 -7.84
N ASN A 57 9.43 -0.40 -9.07
CA ASN A 57 8.20 -1.16 -9.38
C ASN A 57 6.96 -0.68 -8.59
N PHE A 58 6.74 0.65 -8.54
CA PHE A 58 5.53 1.23 -7.94
C PHE A 58 4.31 0.90 -8.80
N ARG A 59 3.29 0.29 -8.17
CA ARG A 59 2.08 -0.17 -8.84
C ARG A 59 0.86 0.15 -7.98
N LEU A 60 -0.26 0.43 -8.64
CA LEU A 60 -1.55 0.71 -8.03
C LEU A 60 -2.64 0.00 -8.83
N TRP A 61 -3.63 -0.55 -8.13
CA TRP A 61 -4.77 -1.24 -8.72
C TRP A 61 -6.07 -0.58 -8.28
N HIS A 62 -7.07 -0.60 -9.16
CA HIS A 62 -8.41 -0.09 -8.88
C HIS A 62 -9.30 -1.11 -8.14
N LYS A 63 -8.78 -2.32 -7.88
CA LYS A 63 -9.45 -3.42 -7.20
C LYS A 63 -8.47 -4.15 -6.28
N GLU A 64 -8.98 -4.74 -5.21
CA GLU A 64 -8.22 -5.61 -4.33
C GLU A 64 -7.61 -6.79 -5.08
N LEU A 65 -6.32 -7.05 -4.82
CA LEU A 65 -5.64 -8.25 -5.31
C LEU A 65 -5.97 -9.46 -4.42
N THR A 66 -6.05 -10.64 -5.02
CA THR A 66 -6.20 -11.90 -4.27
C THR A 66 -4.92 -12.26 -3.52
N ASP A 67 -5.00 -13.19 -2.56
CA ASP A 67 -3.82 -13.67 -1.84
C ASP A 67 -2.81 -14.31 -2.79
N ALA A 68 -3.27 -15.01 -3.83
CA ALA A 68 -2.41 -15.58 -4.87
C ALA A 68 -1.68 -14.48 -5.66
N GLN A 69 -2.38 -13.43 -6.10
CA GLN A 69 -1.79 -12.31 -6.84
C GLN A 69 -0.80 -11.49 -6.00
N LEU A 70 -0.97 -11.44 -4.68
CA LEU A 70 -0.03 -10.79 -3.76
C LEU A 70 1.17 -11.67 -3.39
N GLY A 71 1.00 -12.99 -3.46
CA GLY A 71 2.04 -13.98 -3.21
C GLY A 71 3.01 -14.15 -4.38
N GLU A 72 2.62 -13.73 -5.59
CA GLU A 72 3.52 -13.68 -6.74
C GLU A 72 4.63 -12.65 -6.51
N VAL A 73 5.86 -13.14 -6.38
CA VAL A 73 7.06 -12.30 -6.35
C VAL A 73 7.24 -11.73 -7.75
N VAL A 74 6.90 -10.45 -7.93
CA VAL A 74 7.22 -9.74 -9.16
C VAL A 74 8.68 -9.29 -9.06
N GLU A 75 9.57 -9.96 -9.80
CA GLU A 75 11.01 -9.65 -9.89
C GLU A 75 11.25 -8.20 -10.31
#